data_AF-W7QDS9-F1
#
_entry.id   AF-W7QDS9-F1
#
_cell.length_a   1.000
_cell.length_b   1.000
_cell.length_c   1.000
_cell.angle_alpha   90.00
_cell.angle_beta   90.00
_cell.angle_gamma   90.00
#
_symmetry.space_group_name_H-M   'P 1'
#
loop_
_entity.id
_entity.type
_entity.pdbx_description
1 polymer ?
#
loop_
_entity_poly.entity_id
_entity_poly.type
_entity_poly.pdbx_seq_one_letter_code
_entity_poly.pdbx_strand_id
1 'polypeptide(L)'
;MEYGNINWLVAIVSLLAGLGLGGLGYHLFGASASRLQQQRQQLAERERELSELKEGLGEHFSQVGMMVANIQREIRTLEHRVTEDASTLNCESPVTRRLDLAEQKTLAPQADEIPTPRDYADGTGGTLSEDFGLKSDKETRDAPQPPRY
;
A
#
# COMPACT_ATOMS: atom_id res chain seq x y z
N MET A 1 38.12 -23.58 -71.00
CA MET A 1 39.02 -23.71 -69.84
C MET A 1 38.68 -22.74 -68.70
N GLU A 2 37.60 -21.94 -68.76
CA GLU A 2 37.32 -20.91 -67.73
C GLU A 2 36.44 -21.39 -66.56
N TYR A 3 35.62 -22.44 -66.74
CA TYR A 3 34.69 -22.94 -65.71
C TYR A 3 35.39 -23.50 -64.46
N GLY A 4 36.58 -24.08 -64.62
CA GLY A 4 37.37 -24.59 -63.49
C GLY A 4 37.75 -23.50 -62.51
N ASN A 5 38.07 -22.29 -63.02
CA ASN A 5 38.49 -21.15 -62.22
C ASN A 5 37.33 -20.49 -61.46
N ILE A 6 36.11 -20.52 -62.02
CA ILE A 6 34.92 -20.03 -61.31
C ILE A 6 34.52 -21.00 -60.17
N ASN A 7 34.60 -22.31 -60.39
CA ASN A 7 34.10 -23.28 -59.41
C ASN A 7 34.89 -23.28 -58.09
N TRP A 8 36.23 -23.23 -58.14
CA TRP A 8 37.04 -23.15 -56.92
C TRP A 8 36.93 -21.78 -56.23
N LEU A 9 36.76 -20.70 -56.98
CA LEU A 9 36.56 -19.35 -56.43
C LEU A 9 35.24 -19.26 -55.68
N VAL A 10 34.15 -19.78 -56.27
CA VAL A 10 32.85 -19.86 -55.58
C VAL A 10 32.94 -20.71 -54.31
N ALA A 11 33.67 -21.83 -54.35
CA ALA A 11 33.87 -22.67 -53.17
C ALA A 11 34.62 -21.93 -52.03
N ILE A 12 35.65 -21.15 -52.36
CA ILE A 12 36.38 -20.35 -51.35
C ILE A 12 35.50 -19.24 -50.80
N VAL A 13 34.78 -18.52 -51.65
CA VAL A 13 33.91 -17.42 -51.23
C VAL A 13 32.75 -17.94 -50.37
N SER A 14 32.12 -19.07 -50.70
CA SER A 14 31.06 -19.65 -49.88
C SER A 14 31.59 -20.16 -48.53
N LEU A 15 32.81 -20.70 -48.50
CA LEU A 15 33.45 -21.13 -47.27
C LEU A 15 33.75 -19.94 -46.36
N LEU A 16 34.28 -18.85 -46.90
CA LEU A 16 34.53 -17.61 -46.16
C LEU A 16 33.24 -16.96 -45.67
N ALA A 17 32.22 -16.89 -46.52
CA ALA A 17 30.91 -16.36 -46.16
C ALA A 17 30.24 -17.22 -45.07
N GLY A 18 30.33 -18.54 -45.18
CA GLY A 18 29.82 -19.48 -44.18
C GLY A 18 30.55 -19.37 -42.84
N LEU A 19 31.87 -19.20 -42.85
CA LEU A 19 32.66 -19.02 -41.62
C LEU A 19 32.37 -17.68 -40.94
N GLY A 20 32.20 -16.62 -41.74
CA GLY A 20 31.79 -15.30 -41.25
C GLY A 20 30.42 -15.36 -40.58
N LEU A 21 29.41 -15.88 -41.28
CA LEU A 21 28.06 -16.02 -40.73
C LEU A 21 28.02 -16.98 -39.52
N GLY A 22 28.74 -18.09 -39.58
CA GLY A 22 28.82 -19.06 -38.49
C GLY A 22 29.47 -18.47 -37.23
N GLY A 23 30.57 -17.74 -37.39
CA GLY A 23 31.26 -17.07 -36.29
C GLY A 23 30.42 -15.97 -35.65
N LEU A 24 29.79 -15.11 -36.46
CA LEU A 24 28.86 -14.10 -35.94
C LEU A 24 27.65 -14.74 -35.24
N GLY A 25 27.08 -15.80 -35.83
CA GLY A 25 25.97 -16.54 -35.23
C GLY A 25 26.33 -17.14 -33.87
N TYR A 26 27.50 -17.79 -33.76
CA TYR A 26 27.98 -18.36 -32.51
C TYR A 26 28.27 -17.29 -31.44
N HIS A 27 28.84 -16.15 -31.83
CA HIS A 27 29.13 -15.06 -30.90
C HIS A 27 27.84 -14.42 -30.36
N LEU A 28 26.84 -14.18 -31.21
CA LEU A 28 25.55 -13.65 -30.78
C LEU A 28 24.79 -14.64 -29.89
N PHE A 29 24.82 -15.93 -30.24
CA PHE A 29 24.10 -16.96 -29.49
C PHE A 29 24.78 -17.25 -28.14
N GLY A 30 26.12 -17.25 -28.07
CA GLY A 30 26.87 -17.36 -26.82
C GLY A 30 26.59 -16.20 -25.85
N ALA A 31 26.52 -14.97 -26.36
CA ALA A 31 26.12 -13.80 -25.58
C ALA A 31 24.62 -13.80 -25.21
N SER A 32 23.77 -14.48 -25.99
CA SER A 32 22.35 -14.62 -25.69
C SER A 32 22.09 -15.71 -24.64
N ALA A 33 22.86 -16.79 -24.64
CA ALA A 33 22.77 -17.85 -23.65
C ALA A 33 23.12 -17.36 -22.24
N SER A 34 24.15 -16.53 -22.10
CA SER A 34 24.50 -15.92 -20.81
C SER A 34 23.41 -14.97 -20.30
N ARG A 35 22.80 -14.17 -21.19
CA ARG A 35 21.64 -13.32 -20.86
C ARG A 35 20.43 -14.14 -20.40
N LEU A 36 20.17 -15.29 -21.02
CA LEU A 36 19.08 -16.19 -20.62
C LEU A 36 19.36 -16.84 -19.24
N GLN A 37 20.61 -17.19 -18.93
CA GLN A 37 21.00 -17.68 -17.61
C GLN A 37 20.83 -16.60 -16.54
N GLN A 38 21.20 -15.34 -16.83
CA GLN A 38 20.98 -14.21 -15.92
C GLN A 38 19.48 -13.97 -15.65
N GLN A 39 18.62 -14.11 -16.66
CA GLN A 39 17.16 -14.01 -16.46
C GLN A 39 16.61 -15.15 -15.60
N ARG A 40 17.14 -16.37 -15.76
CA ARG A 40 16.76 -17.51 -14.89
C ARG A 40 17.20 -17.30 -13.44
N GLN A 41 18.38 -16.71 -13.21
CA GLN A 41 18.85 -16.36 -11.88
C GLN A 41 17.94 -15.29 -11.23
N GLN A 42 17.59 -14.26 -11.99
CA GLN A 42 16.65 -13.23 -11.51
C GLN A 42 15.27 -13.80 -11.18
N LEU A 43 14.77 -14.78 -11.93
CA LEU A 43 13.50 -15.44 -11.60
C LEU A 43 13.59 -16.24 -10.31
N ALA A 44 14.69 -16.97 -10.08
CA ALA A 44 14.90 -17.72 -8.84
C ALA A 44 15.00 -16.79 -7.61
N GLU A 45 15.66 -15.64 -7.76
CA GLU A 45 15.73 -14.61 -6.71
C GLU A 45 14.35 -13.99 -6.43
N ARG A 46 13.57 -13.68 -7.46
CA ARG A 46 12.20 -13.14 -7.29
C ARG A 46 11.21 -14.15 -6.70
N GLU A 47 11.34 -15.42 -7.04
CA GLU A 47 10.51 -16.47 -6.45
C GLU A 47 10.81 -16.64 -4.96
N ARG A 48 12.07 -16.45 -4.56
CA ARG A 48 12.47 -16.42 -3.15
C ARG A 48 11.85 -15.22 -2.41
N GLU A 49 11.95 -14.01 -2.98
CA GLU A 49 11.33 -12.80 -2.41
C GLU A 49 9.80 -12.94 -2.25
N LEU A 50 9.13 -13.55 -3.23
CA LEU A 50 7.69 -13.83 -3.15
C LEU A 50 7.34 -14.84 -2.05
N SER A 51 8.21 -15.83 -1.81
CA SER A 51 7.99 -16.79 -0.72
C SER A 51 8.09 -16.11 0.65
N GLU A 52 9.07 -15.22 0.83
CA GLU A 52 9.27 -14.47 2.07
C GLU A 52 8.11 -13.49 2.32
N LEU A 53 7.61 -12.81 1.28
CA LEU A 53 6.40 -11.98 1.38
C LEU A 53 5.15 -12.80 1.73
N LYS A 54 4.99 -13.98 1.12
CA LYS A 54 3.85 -14.87 1.37
C LYS A 54 3.85 -15.40 2.80
N GLU A 55 5.02 -15.70 3.35
CA GLU A 55 5.18 -16.15 4.73
C GLU A 55 4.88 -15.01 5.71
N GLY A 56 5.35 -13.78 5.43
CA GLY A 56 5.00 -12.59 6.20
C GLY A 56 3.49 -12.26 6.19
N LEU A 57 2.82 -12.44 5.04
CA LEU A 57 1.37 -12.27 4.95
C LEU A 57 0.60 -13.30 5.79
N GLY A 58 1.11 -14.53 5.91
CA GLY A 58 0.50 -15.56 6.76
C GLY A 58 0.44 -15.16 8.23
N GLU A 59 1.51 -14.56 8.74
CA GLU A 59 1.57 -14.02 10.11
C GLU A 59 0.59 -12.85 10.29
N HIS A 60 0.52 -11.93 9.32
CA HIS A 60 -0.44 -10.84 9.35
C HIS A 60 -1.90 -11.32 9.29
N PHE A 61 -2.22 -12.34 8.50
CA PHE A 61 -3.58 -12.92 8.49
C PHE A 61 -3.92 -13.64 9.79
N SER A 62 -2.96 -14.31 10.42
CA SER A 62 -3.13 -14.89 11.75
C SER A 62 -3.43 -13.80 12.79
N GLN A 63 -2.64 -12.73 12.79
CA GLN A 63 -2.82 -11.59 13.68
C GLN A 63 -4.16 -10.88 13.47
N VAL A 64 -4.56 -10.65 12.21
CA VAL A 64 -5.87 -10.07 11.86
C VAL A 64 -7.00 -11.02 12.28
N GLY A 65 -6.85 -12.33 12.08
CA GLY A 65 -7.81 -13.32 12.55
C GLY A 65 -8.01 -13.28 14.06
N MET A 66 -6.94 -13.11 14.83
CA MET A 66 -7.00 -12.93 16.28
C MET A 66 -7.68 -11.61 16.67
N MET A 67 -7.37 -10.51 16.00
CA MET A 67 -8.02 -9.21 16.24
C MET A 67 -9.52 -9.26 15.94
N VAL A 68 -9.91 -9.86 14.82
CA VAL A 68 -11.32 -10.05 14.44
C VAL A 68 -12.06 -10.92 15.46
N ALA A 69 -11.43 -12.00 15.94
CA ALA A 69 -12.00 -12.84 16.99
C ALA A 69 -12.20 -12.07 18.31
N ASN A 70 -11.27 -11.17 18.66
CA ASN A 70 -11.40 -10.32 19.84
C ASN A 70 -12.55 -9.30 19.67
N ILE A 71 -12.65 -8.62 18.52
CA ILE A 71 -13.76 -7.71 18.20
C ILE A 71 -15.10 -8.45 18.29
N GLN A 72 -15.20 -9.67 17.76
CA GLN A 72 -16.44 -10.43 17.83
C GLN A 72 -16.82 -10.77 19.28
N ARG A 73 -15.84 -11.05 20.14
CA ARG A 73 -16.06 -11.28 21.57
C ARG A 73 -16.48 -9.99 22.29
N GLU A 74 -15.89 -8.87 21.93
CA GLU A 74 -16.25 -7.54 22.44
C GLU A 74 -17.68 -7.15 22.04
N ILE A 75 -18.09 -7.39 20.78
CA ILE A 75 -19.46 -7.16 20.30
C ILE A 75 -20.47 -7.97 21.13
N ARG A 76 -20.24 -9.27 21.33
CA ARG A 76 -21.14 -10.10 22.15
C ARG A 76 -21.21 -9.64 23.60
N THR A 77 -20.08 -9.19 24.16
CA THR A 77 -20.04 -8.67 25.53
C THR A 77 -20.82 -7.37 25.64
N LEU A 78 -20.74 -6.51 24.62
CA LEU A 78 -21.48 -5.26 24.54
C LEU A 78 -22.98 -5.52 24.37
N GLU A 79 -23.38 -6.49 23.55
CA GLU A 79 -24.79 -6.92 23.44
C GLU A 79 -25.34 -7.41 24.78
N HIS A 80 -24.59 -8.23 25.51
CA HIS A 80 -24.98 -8.69 26.83
C HIS A 80 -25.15 -7.52 27.82
N ARG A 81 -24.19 -6.60 27.88
CA ARG A 81 -24.27 -5.42 28.75
C ARG A 81 -25.39 -4.48 28.36
N VAL A 82 -25.63 -4.26 27.07
CA VAL A 82 -26.74 -3.43 26.61
C VAL A 82 -28.08 -4.07 26.99
N THR A 83 -28.20 -5.39 26.91
CA THR A 83 -29.43 -6.10 27.32
C THR A 83 -29.63 -6.04 28.83
N GLU A 84 -28.56 -6.21 29.60
CA GLU A 84 -28.56 -6.10 31.06
C GLU A 84 -28.88 -4.67 31.53
N ASP A 85 -28.21 -3.66 30.96
CA ASP A 85 -28.46 -2.25 31.21
C ASP A 85 -29.86 -1.82 30.77
N ALA A 86 -30.36 -2.30 29.62
CA ALA A 86 -31.73 -2.02 29.20
C ALA A 86 -32.77 -2.62 30.15
N SER A 87 -32.51 -3.83 30.68
CA SER A 87 -33.38 -4.49 31.66
C SER A 87 -33.37 -3.81 33.03
N THR A 88 -32.23 -3.28 33.46
CA THR A 88 -32.08 -2.59 34.75
C THR A 88 -32.57 -1.15 34.71
N LEU A 89 -32.42 -0.47 33.59
CA LEU A 89 -32.83 0.93 33.43
C LEU A 89 -34.29 1.11 33.00
N ASN A 90 -35.03 0.03 32.71
CA ASN A 90 -36.39 0.06 32.14
C ASN A 90 -36.49 1.12 31.02
N CYS A 91 -35.43 1.22 30.21
CA CYS A 91 -35.32 2.26 29.21
C CYS A 91 -36.04 1.74 27.97
N GLU A 92 -37.14 2.40 27.61
CA GLU A 92 -37.79 2.19 26.33
C GLU A 92 -36.74 2.20 25.21
N SER A 93 -36.85 1.20 24.32
CA SER A 93 -35.89 0.88 23.27
C SER A 93 -35.29 2.13 22.60
N PRO A 94 -33.97 2.20 22.36
CA PRO A 94 -33.32 3.34 21.71
C PRO A 94 -33.86 3.65 20.30
N VAL A 95 -34.67 2.74 19.72
CA VAL A 95 -35.42 2.97 18.49
C VAL A 95 -36.45 4.10 18.67
N THR A 96 -37.15 4.21 19.81
CA THR A 96 -38.15 5.27 20.03
C THR A 96 -37.50 6.63 20.21
N ARG A 97 -36.35 6.70 20.91
CA ARG A 97 -35.57 7.95 21.07
C ARG A 97 -35.04 8.51 19.75
N ARG A 98 -34.65 7.65 18.79
CA ARG A 98 -34.20 8.11 17.47
C ARG A 98 -35.34 8.62 16.59
N LEU A 99 -36.55 8.08 16.74
CA LEU A 99 -37.73 8.65 16.07
C LEU A 99 -38.10 10.01 16.64
N ASP A 100 -38.07 10.17 17.97
CA ASP A 100 -38.44 11.43 18.64
C ASP A 100 -37.47 12.58 18.29
N LEU A 101 -36.17 12.28 18.17
CA LEU A 101 -35.16 13.25 17.74
C LEU A 101 -35.27 13.63 16.24
N ALA A 102 -35.78 12.72 15.40
CA ALA A 102 -36.05 13.00 14.00
C ALA A 102 -37.28 13.90 13.82
N GLU A 103 -38.29 13.76 14.67
CA GLU A 103 -39.49 14.61 14.67
C GLU A 103 -39.17 16.03 15.16
N GLN A 104 -38.30 16.16 16.17
CA GLN A 104 -37.90 17.43 16.78
C GLN A 104 -37.01 18.31 15.88
N LYS A 105 -36.36 17.75 14.85
CA LYS A 105 -35.50 18.51 13.92
C LYS A 105 -36.27 19.34 12.88
N THR A 106 -37.60 19.21 12.81
CA THR A 106 -38.43 19.92 11.81
C THR A 106 -38.75 21.37 12.18
N LEU A 107 -38.30 21.87 13.34
CA LEU A 107 -38.63 23.22 13.82
C LEU A 107 -37.39 24.00 14.29
N ALA A 108 -36.57 24.50 13.35
CA ALA A 108 -35.88 25.80 13.40
C ALA A 108 -34.75 25.89 12.34
N PRO A 109 -34.68 26.95 11.52
CA PRO A 109 -33.48 27.28 10.76
C PRO A 109 -32.58 28.16 11.64
N GLN A 110 -31.76 27.54 12.49
CA GLN A 110 -30.60 28.23 13.07
C GLN A 110 -29.40 27.88 12.20
N ALA A 111 -29.02 28.83 11.35
CA ALA A 111 -27.77 28.82 10.61
C ALA A 111 -26.61 29.08 11.59
N ASP A 112 -26.31 28.11 12.44
CA ASP A 112 -24.99 28.05 13.06
C ASP A 112 -24.04 27.45 12.02
N GLU A 113 -23.14 28.32 11.56
CA GLU A 113 -22.05 28.03 10.65
C GLU A 113 -21.24 26.86 11.23
N ILE A 114 -21.51 25.63 10.77
CA ILE A 114 -20.77 24.44 11.17
C ILE A 114 -19.32 24.68 10.71
N PRO A 115 -18.35 24.86 11.63
CA PRO A 115 -16.98 25.06 11.21
C PRO A 115 -16.52 23.84 10.42
N THR A 116 -16.02 24.07 9.21
CA THR A 116 -15.46 23.00 8.38
C THR A 116 -14.44 22.19 9.18
N PRO A 117 -14.43 20.84 9.07
CA PRO A 117 -13.48 20.01 9.78
C PRO A 117 -12.07 20.52 9.58
N ARG A 118 -11.37 20.77 10.68
CA ARG A 118 -10.01 21.31 10.64
C ARG A 118 -9.09 20.24 10.05
N ASP A 119 -8.41 20.57 8.97
CA ASP A 119 -7.42 19.69 8.35
C ASP A 119 -6.12 19.78 9.18
N TYR A 120 -5.82 18.73 9.93
CA TYR A 120 -4.62 18.66 10.77
C TYR A 120 -3.36 18.25 9.98
N ALA A 121 -3.47 18.09 8.66
CA ALA A 121 -2.37 17.71 7.76
C ALA A 121 -1.81 18.88 6.94
N ASP A 122 -2.27 20.12 7.16
CA ASP A 122 -1.86 21.30 6.38
C ASP A 122 -0.40 21.77 6.63
N GLY A 123 0.37 21.02 7.41
CA GLY A 123 1.78 21.32 7.69
C GLY A 123 1.97 22.59 8.54
N THR A 124 0.90 23.19 9.08
CA THR A 124 1.00 24.36 9.97
C THR A 124 1.43 23.95 11.38
N GLY A 125 2.66 23.44 11.50
CA GLY A 125 3.37 23.36 12.78
C GLY A 125 2.63 22.61 13.90
N GLY A 126 2.05 21.45 13.59
CA GLY A 126 1.45 20.55 14.58
C GLY A 126 2.50 19.92 15.51
N THR A 127 2.08 19.20 16.53
CA THR A 127 2.96 18.52 17.51
C THR A 127 3.90 17.47 16.90
N LEU A 128 3.70 17.14 15.62
CA LEU A 128 4.50 16.19 14.85
C LEU A 128 5.44 16.87 13.84
N SER A 129 5.44 18.21 13.72
CA SER A 129 6.41 18.90 12.87
C SER A 129 7.80 18.85 13.53
N GLU A 130 8.84 18.64 12.73
CA GLU A 130 10.24 18.62 13.17
C GLU A 130 10.71 19.89 13.89
N ASP A 131 10.04 21.02 13.62
CA ASP A 131 10.29 22.31 14.25
C ASP A 131 9.52 22.53 15.57
N PHE A 132 8.69 21.56 16.00
CA PHE A 132 7.88 21.67 17.20
C PHE A 132 8.78 21.70 18.44
N GLY A 133 8.82 22.85 19.12
CA GLY A 133 9.66 23.08 20.29
C GLY A 133 11.05 23.66 20.01
N LEU A 134 11.38 23.95 18.75
CA LEU A 134 12.68 24.55 18.35
C LEU A 134 12.61 26.07 18.12
N LYS A 135 11.47 26.70 18.38
CA LYS A 135 11.31 28.16 18.19
C LYS A 135 12.11 28.93 19.24
N SER A 136 12.89 29.90 18.75
CA SER A 136 13.66 30.81 19.60
C SER A 136 12.73 31.69 20.45
N ASP A 137 13.09 31.94 21.72
CA ASP A 137 12.30 32.60 22.78
C ASP A 137 11.56 33.90 22.42
N LYS A 138 11.87 34.51 21.27
CA LYS A 138 11.18 35.70 20.77
C LYS A 138 9.80 35.40 20.17
N GLU A 139 9.57 34.21 19.63
CA GLU A 139 8.31 33.88 18.93
C GLU A 139 7.26 33.20 19.84
N THR A 140 7.70 32.54 20.92
CA THR A 140 6.80 31.92 21.92
C THR A 140 5.94 32.95 22.67
N ARG A 141 6.34 34.23 22.70
CA ARG A 141 5.62 35.28 23.41
C ARG A 141 4.37 35.79 22.69
N ASP A 142 4.23 35.54 21.38
CA ASP A 142 3.13 36.07 20.56
C ASP A 142 2.16 34.98 20.08
N ALA A 143 2.34 33.73 20.53
CA ALA A 143 1.42 32.65 20.22
C ALA A 143 0.18 32.71 21.13
N PRO A 144 -1.05 32.72 20.58
CA PRO A 144 -2.27 32.75 21.38
C PRO A 144 -2.36 31.48 22.23
N GLN A 145 -2.44 31.65 23.55
CA GLN A 145 -2.59 30.53 24.48
C GLN A 145 -3.94 29.83 24.24
N PRO A 146 -3.95 28.48 24.15
CA PRO A 146 -5.19 27.75 23.95
C PRO A 146 -6.10 27.87 25.19
N PRO A 147 -7.43 27.96 24.99
CA PRO A 147 -8.39 28.07 26.08
C PRO A 147 -8.32 26.85 26.99
N ARG A 148 -8.19 27.10 28.30
CA ARG A 148 -8.29 26.08 29.35
C ARG A 148 -9.77 25.82 29.61
N TYR A 149 -10.24 24.62 29.27
CA TYR A 149 -11.53 24.09 29.72
C TYR A 149 -11.35 23.28 31.01
#